data_AF-A0A9E0FLN7-F1
#
_entry.id   AF-A0A9E0FLN7-F1
#
_cell.length_a   1.000
_cell.length_b   1.000
_cell.length_c   1.000
_cell.angle_alpha   90.00
_cell.angle_beta   90.00
_cell.angle_gamma   90.00
#
_symmetry.space_group_name_H-M   'P 1'
#
loop_
_entity.id
_entity.type
_entity.pdbx_description
1 polymer ?
#
loop_
_entity_poly.entity_id
_entity_poly.type
_entity_poly.pdbx_seq_one_letter_code
_entity_poly.pdbx_strand_id
1 'polypeptide(L)'
;MKILRIQLLWIGLFFYPFFSVCQAQQTADPTSGILPDWVRMMDDTAVNYNDAVKAFEAFWQGRENPLEEIEEREKYGYSPEREGEIREKLRELSPEEASWRQEMIWQCKRFEEWQRDVKPFVQNDGRILTPSERKVMEEERNRQLKAAEGKEGKR
;
A
#
# COMPACT_ATOMS: atom_id res chain seq x y z
N MET A 1 -65.47 25.95 -27.96
CA MET A 1 -65.22 27.21 -27.22
C MET A 1 -64.04 26.99 -26.27
N LYS A 2 -63.10 27.96 -26.27
CA LYS A 2 -62.07 28.27 -25.26
C LYS A 2 -60.92 27.27 -25.03
N ILE A 3 -59.84 27.57 -25.75
CA ILE A 3 -58.43 27.37 -25.39
C ILE A 3 -58.12 28.20 -24.12
N LEU A 4 -57.28 27.69 -23.21
CA LEU A 4 -56.15 28.39 -22.53
C LEU A 4 -55.55 27.42 -21.47
N ARG A 5 -54.39 26.82 -21.71
CA ARG A 5 -53.03 27.33 -21.36
C ARG A 5 -52.86 27.65 -19.86
N ILE A 6 -52.23 26.72 -19.15
CA ILE A 6 -51.45 27.05 -17.95
C ILE A 6 -50.00 26.68 -18.26
N GLN A 7 -49.15 27.70 -18.22
CA GLN A 7 -47.74 27.67 -18.53
C GLN A 7 -46.91 26.98 -17.43
N LEU A 8 -45.96 26.17 -17.90
CA LEU A 8 -44.54 26.10 -17.52
C LEU A 8 -44.14 26.49 -16.08
N LEU A 9 -43.43 25.58 -15.41
CA LEU A 9 -42.11 25.78 -14.78
C LEU A 9 -41.61 24.39 -14.34
N TRP A 10 -40.83 23.70 -15.19
CA TRP A 10 -39.39 23.51 -14.96
C TRP A 10 -39.01 23.16 -13.51
N ILE A 11 -39.01 21.86 -13.18
CA ILE A 11 -38.09 21.13 -12.28
C ILE A 11 -38.47 19.67 -12.53
N GLY A 12 -37.64 18.72 -12.88
CA GLY A 12 -36.20 18.65 -12.99
C GLY A 12 -36.00 17.22 -13.44
N LEU A 13 -35.26 17.06 -14.54
CA LEU A 13 -34.94 15.79 -15.16
C LEU A 13 -34.05 15.01 -14.16
N PHE A 14 -34.65 14.38 -13.14
CA PHE A 14 -34.00 13.44 -12.23
C PHE A 14 -33.92 12.05 -12.90
N PHE A 15 -33.51 12.04 -14.16
CA PHE A 15 -32.77 10.92 -14.72
C PHE A 15 -31.30 11.25 -14.48
N TYR A 16 -30.88 11.07 -13.23
CA TYR A 16 -29.47 10.90 -12.92
C TYR A 16 -29.21 9.42 -13.14
N PRO A 17 -28.68 8.98 -14.30
CA PRO A 17 -28.02 7.69 -14.30
C PRO A 17 -26.89 7.85 -13.29
N PHE A 18 -27.02 7.13 -12.18
CA PHE A 18 -25.89 6.77 -11.34
C PHE A 18 -25.00 5.89 -12.24
N PHE A 19 -24.28 6.53 -13.16
CA PHE A 19 -23.14 5.94 -13.83
C PHE A 19 -22.17 5.67 -12.70
N SER A 20 -22.29 4.47 -12.14
CA SER A 20 -21.23 3.85 -11.37
C SER A 20 -20.08 3.73 -12.35
N VAL A 21 -19.25 4.78 -12.42
CA VAL A 21 -17.97 4.76 -13.10
C VAL A 21 -17.14 3.77 -12.30
N CYS A 22 -17.24 2.50 -12.68
CA CYS A 22 -16.21 1.53 -12.40
C CYS A 22 -15.00 2.05 -13.17
N GLN A 23 -14.14 2.85 -12.53
CA GLN A 23 -12.81 3.06 -13.05
C GLN A 23 -12.12 1.70 -12.99
N ALA A 24 -12.27 0.92 -14.06
CA ALA A 24 -11.32 -0.13 -14.36
C ALA A 24 -9.97 0.57 -14.48
N GLN A 25 -9.14 0.48 -13.44
CA GLN A 25 -7.76 0.95 -13.50
C GLN A 25 -7.14 0.28 -14.73
N GLN A 26 -6.68 1.10 -15.68
CA GLN A 26 -5.84 0.63 -16.76
C GLN A 26 -4.56 0.12 -16.10
N THR A 27 -4.50 -1.18 -15.82
CA THR A 27 -3.29 -1.82 -15.34
C THR A 27 -2.30 -1.77 -16.49
N ALA A 28 -1.31 -0.88 -16.39
CA ALA A 28 -0.14 -0.91 -17.27
C ALA A 28 0.41 -2.34 -17.30
N ASP A 29 0.90 -2.74 -18.48
CA ASP A 29 1.59 -4.03 -18.66
C ASP A 29 2.68 -4.13 -17.57
N PRO A 30 2.65 -5.17 -16.72
CA PRO A 30 3.61 -5.33 -15.64
C PRO A 30 5.06 -5.29 -16.15
N THR A 31 5.29 -5.74 -17.38
CA THR A 31 6.61 -5.85 -18.03
C THR A 31 7.10 -4.54 -18.66
N SER A 32 6.32 -3.46 -18.58
CA SER A 32 6.61 -2.16 -19.23
C SER A 32 7.86 -1.43 -18.72
N GLY A 33 8.59 -2.00 -17.75
CA GLY A 33 9.82 -1.43 -17.17
C GLY A 33 9.58 -0.22 -16.27
N ILE A 34 8.33 0.23 -16.12
CA ILE A 34 7.95 1.32 -15.23
C ILE A 34 7.66 0.73 -13.85
N LEU A 35 8.39 1.21 -12.84
CA LEU A 35 8.19 0.77 -11.46
C LEU A 35 6.83 1.25 -10.90
N PRO A 36 6.13 0.41 -10.12
CA PRO A 36 4.88 0.78 -9.46
C PRO A 36 5.03 1.97 -8.52
N ASP A 37 3.93 2.67 -8.26
CA ASP A 37 3.89 3.86 -7.41
C ASP A 37 4.38 3.57 -5.99
N TRP A 38 3.94 2.46 -5.40
CA TRP A 38 4.36 2.05 -4.06
C TRP A 38 5.88 1.81 -3.96
N VAL A 39 6.53 1.42 -5.06
CA VAL A 39 8.00 1.27 -5.09
C VAL A 39 8.67 2.62 -4.95
N ARG A 40 8.20 3.62 -5.71
CA ARG A 40 8.73 4.99 -5.66
C ARG A 40 8.44 5.68 -4.33
N MET A 41 7.30 5.35 -3.72
CA MET A 41 6.88 5.86 -2.42
C MET A 41 7.83 5.48 -1.27
N MET A 42 8.50 4.33 -1.32
CA MET A 42 9.48 3.94 -0.30
C MET A 42 10.68 4.89 -0.22
N ASP A 43 11.05 5.51 -1.34
CA ASP A 43 12.18 6.46 -1.44
C ASP A 43 11.77 7.91 -1.11
N ASP A 44 10.47 8.19 -0.97
CA ASP A 44 9.97 9.52 -0.67
C ASP A 44 9.93 9.79 0.84
N THR A 45 10.74 10.75 1.29
CA THR A 45 10.81 11.17 2.69
C THR A 45 9.54 11.84 3.23
N ALA A 46 8.64 12.29 2.35
CA ALA A 46 7.38 12.94 2.70
C ALA A 46 6.17 12.01 2.57
N VAL A 47 6.38 10.74 2.22
CA VAL A 47 5.29 9.78 2.01
C VAL A 47 4.47 9.57 3.28
N ASN A 48 3.15 9.48 3.11
CA ASN A 48 2.28 8.99 4.16
C ASN A 48 2.29 7.46 4.17
N TYR A 49 2.48 6.86 5.33
CA TYR A 49 2.52 5.41 5.49
C TYR A 49 1.26 4.73 4.95
N ASN A 50 0.08 5.26 5.28
CA ASN A 50 -1.19 4.67 4.88
C ASN A 50 -1.39 4.75 3.37
N ASP A 51 -0.88 5.79 2.72
CA ASP A 51 -1.01 5.94 1.27
C ASP A 51 -0.08 4.98 0.52
N ALA A 52 1.13 4.76 1.02
CA ALA A 52 2.04 3.73 0.50
C ALA A 52 1.44 2.32 0.64
N VAL A 53 0.84 2.00 1.79
CA VAL A 53 0.15 0.72 2.01
C VAL A 53 -1.03 0.55 1.06
N LYS A 54 -1.89 1.56 0.92
CA LYS A 54 -2.99 1.51 -0.05
C LYS A 54 -2.49 1.32 -1.48
N ALA A 55 -1.40 2.00 -1.87
CA ALA A 55 -0.83 1.86 -3.21
C ALA A 55 -0.27 0.44 -3.46
N PHE A 56 0.35 -0.17 -2.43
CA PHE A 56 0.79 -1.56 -2.48
C PHE A 56 -0.40 -2.52 -2.62
N GLU A 57 -1.40 -2.40 -1.74
CA GLU A 57 -2.60 -3.24 -1.76
C GLU A 57 -3.37 -3.11 -3.09
N ALA A 58 -3.56 -1.88 -3.58
CA ALA A 58 -4.24 -1.63 -4.84
C ALA A 58 -3.46 -2.19 -6.05
N PHE A 59 -2.13 -2.17 -6.01
CA PHE A 59 -1.32 -2.75 -7.08
C PHE A 59 -1.50 -4.27 -7.15
N TRP A 60 -1.53 -4.94 -6.00
CA TRP A 60 -1.70 -6.39 -5.89
C TRP A 60 -3.16 -6.86 -5.91
N GLN A 61 -4.12 -5.94 -5.83
CA GLN A 61 -5.54 -6.28 -5.90
C GLN A 61 -5.86 -6.97 -7.24
N GLY A 62 -6.25 -8.24 -7.16
CA GLY A 62 -6.51 -9.07 -8.35
C GLY A 62 -5.26 -9.63 -9.04
N ARG A 63 -4.09 -9.56 -8.40
CA ARG A 63 -2.82 -10.16 -8.85
C ARG A 63 -2.30 -11.17 -7.82
N GLU A 64 -1.50 -12.12 -8.27
CA GLU A 64 -0.76 -13.05 -7.38
C GLU A 64 0.47 -12.30 -6.83
N ASN A 65 0.47 -12.00 -5.52
CA ASN A 65 1.63 -11.39 -4.85
C ASN A 65 2.72 -12.46 -4.72
N PRO A 66 3.89 -12.29 -5.36
CA PRO A 66 4.92 -13.32 -5.36
C PRO A 66 5.55 -13.52 -3.98
N LEU A 67 5.32 -12.61 -3.03
CA LEU A 67 5.80 -12.73 -1.66
C LEU A 67 4.90 -13.60 -0.78
N GLU A 68 3.58 -13.55 -0.96
CA GLU A 68 2.64 -14.41 -0.23
C GLU A 68 2.95 -15.89 -0.50
N GLU A 69 3.31 -16.22 -1.75
CA GLU A 69 3.75 -17.56 -2.14
C GLU A 69 5.03 -18.01 -1.41
N ILE A 70 5.95 -17.07 -1.12
CA ILE A 70 7.22 -17.31 -0.42
C ILE A 70 7.01 -17.38 1.10
N GLU A 71 6.22 -16.49 1.68
CA GLU A 71 5.92 -16.48 3.12
C GLU A 71 5.09 -17.71 3.52
N GLU A 72 4.10 -18.10 2.71
CA GLU A 72 3.28 -19.28 2.96
C GLU A 72 4.14 -20.55 2.94
N ARG A 73 5.14 -20.60 2.04
CA ARG A 73 6.16 -21.64 1.99
C ARG A 73 6.99 -21.71 3.27
N GLU A 74 7.50 -20.57 3.74
CA GLU A 74 8.36 -20.52 4.93
C GLU A 74 7.59 -20.89 6.20
N LYS A 75 6.31 -20.52 6.28
CA LYS A 75 5.48 -20.71 7.46
C LYS A 75 4.82 -22.08 7.56
N TYR A 76 4.37 -22.64 6.44
CA TYR A 76 3.57 -23.87 6.42
C TYR A 76 4.23 -25.06 5.71
N GLY A 77 5.35 -24.83 5.01
CA GLY A 77 5.96 -25.84 4.13
C GLY A 77 5.14 -26.09 2.86
N TYR A 78 5.72 -26.79 1.88
CA TYR A 78 5.00 -27.19 0.66
C TYR A 78 4.30 -28.54 0.83
N SER A 79 3.08 -28.68 0.29
CA SER A 79 2.63 -29.99 -0.18
C SER A 79 3.33 -30.29 -1.52
N PRO A 80 3.72 -31.55 -1.80
CA PRO A 80 4.38 -31.91 -3.06
C PRO A 80 3.61 -31.50 -4.32
N GLU A 81 2.28 -31.49 -4.26
CA GLU A 81 1.40 -31.10 -5.37
C GLU A 81 1.57 -29.61 -5.73
N ARG A 82 1.54 -28.74 -4.72
CA ARG A 82 1.62 -27.30 -4.93
C ARG A 82 3.03 -26.87 -5.38
N GLU A 83 4.07 -27.61 -4.99
CA GLU A 83 5.44 -27.37 -5.44
C GLU A 83 5.59 -27.73 -6.93
N GLY A 84 4.91 -28.80 -7.36
CA GLY A 84 4.80 -29.18 -8.76
C GLY A 84 4.15 -28.09 -9.61
N GLU A 85 2.99 -27.57 -9.19
CA GLU A 85 2.26 -26.50 -9.89
C GLU A 85 3.08 -25.23 -10.06
N ILE A 86 3.78 -24.78 -9.01
CA ILE A 86 4.62 -23.58 -9.11
C ILE A 86 5.82 -23.82 -9.99
N ARG A 87 6.44 -25.00 -9.89
CA ARG A 87 7.57 -25.34 -10.76
C ARG A 87 7.16 -25.39 -12.23
N GLU A 88 5.94 -25.83 -12.51
CA GLU A 88 5.36 -25.83 -13.86
C GLU A 88 5.08 -24.40 -14.33
N LYS A 89 4.37 -23.58 -13.54
CA LYS A 89 4.16 -22.16 -13.82
C LYS A 89 5.48 -21.42 -14.10
N LEU A 90 6.50 -21.64 -13.28
CA LEU A 90 7.82 -21.01 -13.44
C LEU A 90 8.56 -21.44 -14.71
N ARG A 91 8.30 -22.65 -15.22
CA ARG A 91 8.88 -23.13 -16.50
C ARG A 91 8.20 -22.51 -17.72
N GLU A 92 6.94 -22.12 -17.59
CA GLU A 92 6.16 -21.51 -18.66
C GLU A 92 6.43 -20.01 -18.82
N LEU A 93 7.07 -19.39 -17.82
CA LEU A 93 7.44 -17.97 -17.88
C LEU A 93 8.49 -17.70 -18.96
N SER A 94 8.26 -16.66 -19.73
CA SER A 94 9.29 -16.07 -20.58
C SER A 94 10.43 -15.48 -19.74
N PRO A 95 11.64 -15.29 -20.31
CA PRO A 95 12.75 -14.65 -19.62
C PRO A 95 12.41 -13.26 -19.06
N GLU A 96 11.58 -12.49 -19.76
CA GLU A 96 11.15 -11.16 -19.35
C GLU A 96 10.22 -11.23 -18.13
N GLU A 97 9.23 -12.12 -18.14
CA GLU A 97 8.32 -12.32 -17.01
C GLU A 97 9.05 -12.88 -15.78
N ALA A 98 10.00 -13.80 -15.97
CA ALA A 98 10.82 -14.33 -14.90
C ALA A 98 11.69 -13.23 -14.26
N SER A 99 12.30 -12.37 -15.08
CA SER A 99 13.08 -11.22 -14.60
C SER A 99 12.19 -10.23 -13.85
N TRP A 100 11.02 -9.91 -14.40
CA TRP A 100 10.05 -9.02 -13.75
C TRP A 100 9.57 -9.59 -12.40
N ARG A 101 9.24 -10.89 -12.34
CA ARG A 101 8.81 -11.55 -11.10
C ARG A 101 9.91 -11.50 -10.04
N GLN A 102 11.17 -11.72 -10.43
CA GLN A 102 12.30 -11.64 -9.51
C GLN A 102 12.47 -10.22 -8.96
N GLU A 103 12.33 -9.20 -9.81
CA GLU A 103 12.36 -7.80 -9.40
C GLU A 103 11.21 -7.49 -8.41
N MET A 104 9.99 -7.94 -8.70
CA MET A 104 8.84 -7.74 -7.79
C MET A 104 9.01 -8.43 -6.44
N ILE A 105 9.59 -9.63 -6.40
CA ILE A 105 9.93 -10.29 -5.12
C ILE A 105 10.88 -9.41 -4.31
N TRP A 106 11.93 -8.87 -4.94
CA TRP A 106 12.88 -8.00 -4.26
C TRP A 106 12.20 -6.74 -3.71
N GLN A 107 11.36 -6.10 -4.53
CA GLN A 107 10.63 -4.89 -4.12
C GLN A 107 9.64 -5.17 -2.99
N CYS A 108 8.92 -6.31 -3.01
CA CYS A 108 8.01 -6.68 -1.93
C CYS A 108 8.76 -6.90 -0.60
N LYS A 109 9.90 -7.60 -0.61
CA LYS A 109 10.75 -7.75 0.59
C LYS A 109 11.23 -6.41 1.13
N ARG A 110 11.65 -5.53 0.22
CA ARG A 110 12.06 -4.16 0.56
C ARG A 110 10.91 -3.36 1.18
N PHE A 111 9.68 -3.54 0.70
CA PHE A 111 8.49 -2.90 1.27
C PHE A 111 8.18 -3.38 2.68
N GLU A 112 8.25 -4.69 2.95
CA GLU A 112 8.07 -5.22 4.31
C GLU A 112 9.12 -4.71 5.29
N GLU A 113 10.38 -4.67 4.85
CA GLU A 113 11.46 -4.11 5.64
C GLU A 113 11.24 -2.62 5.91
N TRP A 114 10.88 -1.85 4.88
CA TRP A 114 10.51 -0.45 5.04
C TRP A 114 9.35 -0.29 6.02
N GLN A 115 8.29 -1.10 5.93
CA GLN A 115 7.18 -1.07 6.87
C GLN A 115 7.65 -1.33 8.30
N ARG A 116 8.49 -2.35 8.52
CA ARG A 116 9.05 -2.66 9.85
C ARG A 116 9.86 -1.49 10.41
N ASP A 117 10.64 -0.82 9.58
CA ASP A 117 11.52 0.27 9.98
C ASP A 117 10.77 1.57 10.28
N VAL A 118 9.73 1.90 9.49
CA VAL A 118 8.98 3.15 9.65
C VAL A 118 7.84 3.05 10.64
N LYS A 119 7.22 1.87 10.81
CA LYS A 119 6.03 1.65 11.64
C LYS A 119 6.13 2.18 13.08
N PRO A 120 7.27 2.06 13.79
CA PRO A 120 7.42 2.66 15.12
C PRO A 120 7.31 4.19 15.15
N PHE A 121 7.46 4.84 14.00
CA PHE A 121 7.50 6.29 13.83
C PHE A 121 6.28 6.85 13.10
N VAL A 122 5.32 6.00 12.76
CA VAL A 122 4.05 6.41 12.12
C VAL A 122 3.14 7.06 13.17
N GLN A 123 2.64 8.25 12.86
CA GLN A 123 1.66 8.97 13.65
C GLN A 123 0.24 8.48 13.34
N ASN A 124 -0.74 8.89 14.15
CA ASN A 124 -2.14 8.48 13.99
C ASN A 124 -2.75 8.86 12.62
N ASP A 125 -2.25 9.90 11.98
CA ASP A 125 -2.67 10.37 10.64
C ASP A 125 -1.90 9.67 9.50
N GLY A 126 -1.01 8.73 9.81
CA GLY A 126 -0.15 8.03 8.84
C GLY A 126 1.13 8.77 8.49
N ARG A 127 1.35 9.98 9.02
CA ARG A 127 2.60 10.72 8.79
C ARG A 127 3.77 9.99 9.45
N ILE A 128 4.86 9.82 8.71
CA ILE A 128 6.10 9.24 9.24
C ILE A 128 6.95 10.37 9.81
N LEU A 129 7.44 10.22 11.03
CA LEU A 129 8.33 11.21 11.62
C LEU A 129 9.69 11.25 10.90
N THR A 130 10.14 12.46 10.63
CA THR A 130 11.47 12.69 10.06
C THR A 130 12.58 12.31 11.05
N PRO A 131 13.81 12.02 10.58
CA PRO A 131 14.95 11.75 11.47
C PRO A 131 15.15 12.81 12.56
N SER A 132 14.98 14.09 12.21
CA SER A 132 15.11 15.21 13.16
C SER A 132 14.02 15.18 14.23
N GLU A 133 12.76 14.94 13.85
CA GLU A 133 11.65 14.84 14.80
C GLU A 133 11.82 13.65 15.75
N ARG A 134 12.29 12.50 15.22
CA ARG A 134 12.57 11.30 16.03
C ARG A 134 13.60 11.60 17.13
N LYS A 135 14.67 12.33 16.79
CA LYS A 135 15.70 12.73 17.75
C LYS A 135 15.13 13.62 18.87
N VAL A 136 14.30 14.60 18.51
CA VAL A 136 13.68 15.50 19.49
C VAL A 136 12.77 14.74 20.46
N MET A 137 11.96 13.81 19.96
CA MET A 137 11.10 12.99 20.83
C MET A 137 11.91 12.11 21.79
N GLU A 138 13.02 11.54 21.33
CA GLU A 138 13.87 10.72 22.17
C GLU A 138 14.57 11.52 23.27
N GLU A 139 15.08 12.71 22.94
CA GLU A 139 15.68 13.62 23.92
C GLU A 139 14.68 14.04 24.99
N GLU A 140 13.45 14.35 24.60
CA GLU A 140 12.39 14.74 25.53
C GLU A 140 11.96 13.57 26.42
N ARG A 141 11.80 12.36 25.86
CA ARG A 141 11.56 11.13 26.63
C ARG A 141 12.66 10.91 27.68
N ASN A 142 13.93 11.03 27.29
CA ASN A 142 15.06 10.86 28.19
C ASN A 142 15.11 11.92 29.30
N ARG A 143 14.73 13.17 28.99
CA ARG A 143 14.64 14.25 29.99
C ARG A 143 13.55 13.96 31.02
N GLN A 144 12.39 13.47 30.60
CA GLN A 144 11.28 13.13 31.49
C GLN A 144 11.63 11.97 32.42
N LEU A 145 12.30 10.93 31.92
CA LEU A 145 12.77 9.80 32.73
C LEU A 145 13.73 10.25 33.84
N LYS A 146 14.75 11.06 33.50
CA LYS A 146 15.68 11.62 34.49
C LYS A 146 14.96 12.49 35.54
N ALA A 147 13.95 13.25 35.12
CA ALA A 147 13.16 14.07 36.03
C ALA A 147 12.26 13.24 36.97
N ALA A 148 11.80 12.07 36.54
CA ALA A 148 11.03 11.14 37.36
C ALA A 148 11.92 10.42 38.39
N GLU A 149 13.07 9.91 37.98
CA GLU A 149 14.05 9.25 38.87
C GLU A 149 14.55 10.20 39.96
N GLY A 150 14.83 11.47 39.62
CA GLY A 150 15.25 12.48 40.59
C GLY A 150 14.17 12.88 41.62
N LYS A 151 12.90 12.55 41.37
CA LYS A 151 11.79 12.77 42.31
C LYS A 151 11.54 11.56 43.22
N GLU A 152 11.80 10.34 42.75
CA GLU A 152 11.70 9.13 43.57
C GLU A 152 12.86 9.00 44.57
N GLY A 153 14.08 9.37 44.19
CA GLY A 153 15.23 9.36 45.11
C GLY A 153 15.23 10.43 46.21
N LYS A 154 14.21 11.30 46.25
CA LYS A 154 14.03 12.35 47.28
C LYS A 154 12.85 12.08 48.23
N ARG A 155 12.20 10.92 48.13
CA ARG A 155 11.13 10.50 49.05
C ARG A 155 11.66 9.56 50.13
#